data_AF-A0A367J724-F1
#
_entry.id   AF-A0A367J724-F1
#
_cell.length_a   1.000
_cell.length_b   1.000
_cell.length_c   1.000
_cell.angle_alpha   90.00
_cell.angle_beta   90.00
_cell.angle_gamma   90.00
#
_symmetry.space_group_name_H-M   'P 1'
#
loop_
_entity.id
_entity.type
_entity.pdbx_description
1 polymer ?
#
loop_
_entity_poly.entity_id
_entity_poly.type
_entity_poly.pdbx_seq_one_letter_code
_entity_poly.pdbx_strand_id
1 'polypeptide(L)'
;MAISVIVPLSALDMKEDIAIVHGNLTARFAASYLAPFAPEGATEPLFELIDDHEDLIQKRDGTLVSLRRRGDDCQKYHKVKSSDNCLTVAKAHSISLDQFYDMNPSVNRDSCDNLLTGGTYCVKESMVSKHVADKVSKKKTSATSTSTDKRKLLQKGSALTYYWIAHPEDYDHSGKSITVKTCDGKSLGTVSQEYADALVMEGTGIIGDKVINLGGCTCKNYECFMEVDKKEDPFGLTAYGSPLRPFITIAANDIKRNTKIFVPEIEGWDIPGTSKKHNGCLLVDDQSWSFDNNHIDLYVYREKHYRTLNSEHKVNKVDIYEGGDCHLLNYS
;
A
#
# COMPACT_ATOMS: atom_id res chain seq x y z
N MET A 1 49.71 72.74 -10.47
CA MET A 1 50.22 71.53 -11.17
C MET A 1 50.69 70.61 -10.07
N ALA A 2 50.17 69.43 -9.81
CA ALA A 2 49.60 68.34 -10.61
C ALA A 2 48.85 67.43 -9.59
N ILE A 3 47.88 66.58 -9.87
CA ILE A 3 47.12 66.15 -11.05
C ILE A 3 45.79 65.64 -10.46
N SER A 4 44.68 65.95 -11.13
CA SER A 4 43.35 65.40 -10.87
C SER A 4 43.32 63.88 -11.03
N VAL A 5 42.68 63.18 -10.09
CA VAL A 5 41.79 62.06 -10.41
C VAL A 5 40.58 62.17 -9.49
N ILE A 6 39.45 62.57 -10.08
CA ILE A 6 38.13 62.53 -9.46
C ILE A 6 37.58 61.13 -9.72
N VAL A 7 37.15 60.41 -8.70
CA VAL A 7 35.96 59.54 -8.83
C VAL A 7 35.17 59.64 -7.52
N PRO A 8 33.87 59.95 -7.58
CA PRO A 8 33.04 60.18 -6.41
C PRO A 8 32.43 58.85 -5.96
N LEU A 9 32.20 58.66 -4.66
CA LEU A 9 30.91 58.10 -4.24
C LEU A 9 30.68 58.33 -2.75
N SER A 10 29.51 58.91 -2.52
CA SER A 10 28.80 59.04 -1.27
C SER A 10 28.64 57.69 -0.57
N ALA A 11 28.64 57.75 0.77
CA ALA A 11 27.91 56.94 1.74
C ALA A 11 28.83 56.38 2.83
N LEU A 12 29.07 57.20 3.85
CA LEU A 12 29.19 56.72 5.22
C LEU A 12 27.81 56.96 5.85
N ASP A 13 27.00 55.92 5.89
CA ASP A 13 26.22 55.69 7.10
C ASP A 13 26.31 54.20 7.42
N MET A 14 26.82 53.93 8.61
CA MET A 14 27.11 52.59 9.09
C MET A 14 25.80 52.00 9.61
N LYS A 15 25.39 50.86 9.06
CA LYS A 15 24.82 49.80 9.88
C LYS A 15 25.27 48.46 9.31
N GLU A 16 25.83 47.66 10.20
CA GLU A 16 26.76 46.57 9.95
C GLU A 16 26.22 45.49 9.02
N ASP A 17 26.89 45.29 7.88
CA ASP A 17 26.76 44.09 7.07
C ASP A 17 27.76 43.02 7.54
N ILE A 18 27.25 41.80 7.71
CA ILE A 18 28.02 40.59 7.93
C ILE A 18 28.97 40.39 6.73
N ALA A 19 30.28 40.45 6.97
CA ALA A 19 31.29 40.19 5.95
C ALA A 19 31.35 38.69 5.61
N ILE A 20 31.03 38.33 4.36
CA ILE A 20 31.27 37.00 3.77
C ILE A 20 32.67 37.00 3.16
N VAL A 21 33.62 36.29 3.79
CA VAL A 21 34.93 36.02 3.19
C VAL A 21 34.79 34.87 2.19
N HIS A 22 35.05 35.17 0.92
CA HIS A 22 35.01 34.23 -0.20
C HIS A 22 36.17 33.22 -0.13
N GLY A 23 35.83 31.93 -0.11
CA GLY A 23 36.70 30.82 -0.50
C GLY A 23 36.31 30.32 -1.89
N ASN A 24 37.26 30.44 -2.82
CA ASN A 24 37.16 30.23 -4.26
C ASN A 24 36.85 28.76 -4.66
N LEU A 25 35.75 28.49 -5.39
CA LEU A 25 35.68 27.71 -6.64
C LEU A 25 34.22 27.38 -7.09
N THR A 26 33.82 28.06 -8.17
CA THR A 26 32.96 27.58 -9.27
C THR A 26 31.65 26.84 -8.96
N ALA A 27 30.60 27.58 -8.60
CA ALA A 27 29.24 27.32 -9.11
C ALA A 27 28.44 28.63 -9.11
N ARG A 28 27.95 29.05 -10.28
CA ARG A 28 26.94 30.12 -10.36
C ARG A 28 25.57 29.48 -10.13
N PHE A 29 24.88 29.86 -9.07
CA PHE A 29 23.41 29.91 -9.09
C PHE A 29 22.96 31.19 -8.39
N ALA A 30 22.26 32.01 -9.18
CA ALA A 30 21.53 33.18 -8.72
C ALA A 30 20.15 32.76 -8.20
N ALA A 31 19.61 33.47 -7.23
CA ALA A 31 18.38 34.25 -7.42
C ALA A 31 17.91 34.82 -6.08
N SER A 32 18.24 36.09 -5.85
CA SER A 32 17.42 36.96 -5.02
C SER A 32 16.24 37.46 -5.84
N TYR A 33 15.04 37.28 -5.27
CA TYR A 33 13.97 38.27 -5.15
C TYR A 33 13.23 38.81 -6.39
N LEU A 34 11.91 38.56 -6.30
CA LEU A 34 10.74 39.24 -6.89
C LEU A 34 10.46 38.98 -8.37
N ALA A 35 9.22 38.55 -8.64
CA ALA A 35 8.58 38.89 -9.90
C ALA A 35 7.63 40.08 -9.65
N PRO A 36 8.01 41.33 -10.01
CA PRO A 36 7.14 42.51 -9.98
C PRO A 36 5.99 42.47 -11.02
N PHE A 37 5.55 41.26 -11.43
CA PHE A 37 4.51 41.04 -12.44
C PHE A 37 3.46 40.01 -12.01
N ALA A 38 3.39 39.66 -10.73
CA ALA A 38 2.25 38.88 -10.23
C ALA A 38 0.99 39.75 -10.21
N PRO A 39 -0.16 39.30 -10.74
CA PRO A 39 -1.41 40.05 -10.64
C PRO A 39 -1.84 40.17 -9.17
N GLU A 40 -2.40 41.32 -8.79
CA GLU A 40 -3.00 41.50 -7.46
C GLU A 40 -4.04 40.40 -7.19
N GLY A 41 -3.76 39.54 -6.21
CA GLY A 41 -4.60 38.39 -5.86
C GLY A 41 -4.04 37.00 -6.17
N ALA A 42 -2.80 36.88 -6.65
CA ALA A 42 -2.14 35.57 -6.71
C ALA A 42 -1.98 34.97 -5.30
N THR A 43 -2.44 33.73 -5.11
CA THR A 43 -2.35 33.02 -3.83
C THR A 43 -0.89 32.77 -3.47
N GLU A 44 -0.40 33.39 -2.39
CA GLU A 44 0.95 33.12 -1.90
C GLU A 44 1.06 31.66 -1.41
N PRO A 45 2.02 30.87 -1.91
CA PRO A 45 2.22 29.52 -1.41
C PRO A 45 2.84 29.55 0.00
N LEU A 46 2.35 28.66 0.86
CA LEU A 46 2.77 28.44 2.25
C LEU A 46 4.28 28.12 2.36
N PHE A 47 5.13 29.13 2.49
CA PHE A 47 6.45 28.93 3.05
C PHE A 47 6.79 30.09 3.98
N GLU A 48 6.98 29.76 5.25
CA GLU A 48 7.55 30.66 6.25
C GLU A 48 8.51 29.81 7.07
N LEU A 49 9.73 30.29 7.20
CA LEU A 49 10.78 29.68 8.00
C LEU A 49 10.54 30.12 9.46
N ILE A 50 10.32 29.17 10.37
CA ILE A 50 10.27 29.43 11.81
C ILE A 50 11.55 28.88 12.44
N ASP A 51 12.13 29.67 13.33
CA ASP A 51 13.25 29.33 14.19
C ASP A 51 12.70 29.05 15.60
N ASP A 52 12.20 27.84 15.83
CA ASP A 52 11.65 27.42 17.13
C ASP A 52 12.35 26.19 17.70
N HIS A 53 13.57 26.44 18.19
CA HIS A 53 14.19 25.89 19.39
C HIS A 53 14.42 24.37 19.55
N GLU A 54 15.69 24.09 19.86
CA GLU A 54 16.22 22.98 20.66
C GLU A 54 15.91 21.58 20.16
N ASP A 55 16.41 21.26 18.97
CA ASP A 55 17.25 20.08 18.74
C ASP A 55 17.91 20.23 17.37
N LEU A 56 19.26 20.23 17.34
CA LEU A 56 20.15 20.44 16.19
C LEU A 56 20.59 21.90 15.88
N ILE A 57 21.14 22.57 16.89
CA ILE A 57 22.28 23.47 16.66
C ILE A 57 23.55 22.60 16.69
N GLN A 58 24.31 22.53 15.60
CA GLN A 58 25.74 22.33 15.74
C GLN A 58 26.47 23.66 15.56
N LYS A 59 27.40 23.86 16.49
CA LYS A 59 28.06 25.12 16.79
C LYS A 59 29.06 25.43 15.66
N ARG A 60 29.94 26.41 15.90
CA ARG A 60 31.07 26.80 15.03
C ARG A 60 32.08 25.67 14.68
N ASP A 61 31.74 24.40 14.86
CA ASP A 61 32.57 23.22 14.60
C ASP A 61 32.31 22.55 13.23
N GLY A 62 31.33 23.03 12.45
CA GLY A 62 31.21 22.67 11.03
C GLY A 62 30.24 21.53 10.70
N THR A 63 29.10 21.42 11.39
CA THR A 63 28.08 20.44 11.01
C THR A 63 26.86 21.05 10.33
N LEU A 64 26.30 20.29 9.38
CA LEU A 64 25.19 20.67 8.50
C LEU A 64 23.89 20.90 9.27
N VAL A 65 23.28 22.07 9.03
CA VAL A 65 21.90 22.39 9.45
C VAL A 65 20.95 21.92 8.35
N SER A 66 20.00 21.05 8.69
CA SER A 66 18.95 20.62 7.79
C SER A 66 17.74 21.54 7.95
N LEU A 67 17.37 22.25 6.88
CA LEU A 67 16.11 22.99 6.82
C LEU A 67 14.95 21.99 6.69
N ARG A 68 13.84 22.22 7.40
CA ARG A 68 12.60 21.43 7.24
C ARG A 68 11.40 22.29 6.89
N ARG A 69 10.45 21.65 6.20
CA ARG A 69 9.18 22.20 5.73
C ARG A 69 8.14 22.13 6.86
N ARG A 70 7.30 23.16 7.02
CA ARG A 70 6.12 23.09 7.88
C ARG A 70 5.15 22.03 7.34
N GLY A 71 4.79 21.05 8.17
CA GLY A 71 3.99 19.87 7.79
C GLY A 71 4.80 18.57 7.63
N ASP A 72 6.08 18.56 8.03
CA ASP A 72 6.85 17.34 8.20
C ASP A 72 6.53 16.73 9.57
N ASP A 73 5.35 16.13 9.69
CA ASP A 73 4.88 15.44 10.90
C ASP A 73 5.68 14.14 11.16
N CYS A 74 6.83 13.93 10.52
CA CYS A 74 7.54 12.68 10.65
C CYS A 74 8.36 12.57 11.95
N GLN A 75 7.87 11.78 12.91
CA GLN A 75 8.55 11.46 14.16
C GLN A 75 9.70 10.46 14.01
N LYS A 76 9.67 9.60 12.98
CA LYS A 76 10.66 8.52 12.83
C LYS A 76 10.96 8.25 11.38
N TYR A 77 12.24 8.07 11.08
CA TYR A 77 12.73 7.72 9.75
C TYR A 77 13.37 6.34 9.72
N HIS A 78 13.28 5.68 8.57
CA HIS A 78 13.97 4.43 8.24
C HIS A 78 14.97 4.65 7.11
N LYS A 79 16.18 4.13 7.27
CA LYS A 79 17.21 4.13 6.22
C LYS A 79 17.16 2.83 5.44
N VAL A 80 16.84 2.92 4.15
CA VAL A 80 16.58 1.78 3.26
C VAL A 80 17.87 1.00 3.00
N LYS A 81 17.83 -0.32 3.21
CA LYS A 81 18.89 -1.28 2.86
C LYS A 81 18.62 -1.92 1.49
N SER A 82 19.60 -2.60 0.92
CA SER A 82 19.47 -3.25 -0.41
C SER A 82 18.42 -4.37 -0.45
N SER A 83 18.02 -4.90 0.70
CA SER A 83 16.95 -5.89 0.86
C SER A 83 15.56 -5.28 1.06
N ASP A 84 15.50 -3.96 1.23
CA ASP A 84 14.27 -3.27 1.60
C ASP A 84 13.51 -2.80 0.35
N ASN A 85 12.21 -2.99 0.37
CA ASN A 85 11.22 -2.34 -0.50
C ASN A 85 10.15 -1.66 0.37
N CYS A 86 9.27 -0.87 -0.23
CA CYS A 86 8.27 -0.05 0.49
C CYS A 86 7.40 -0.90 1.41
N LEU A 87 7.08 -2.13 0.98
CA LEU A 87 6.31 -3.08 1.77
C LEU A 87 7.10 -3.58 2.99
N THR A 88 8.34 -4.01 2.82
CA THR A 88 9.17 -4.47 3.95
C THR A 88 9.46 -3.34 4.94
N VAL A 89 9.63 -2.10 4.47
CA VAL A 89 9.81 -0.92 5.32
C VAL A 89 8.53 -0.62 6.09
N ALA A 90 7.38 -0.60 5.42
CA ALA A 90 6.09 -0.39 6.07
C ALA A 90 5.80 -1.47 7.14
N LYS A 91 6.04 -2.75 6.80
CA LYS A 91 5.86 -3.89 7.71
C LYS A 91 6.81 -3.81 8.91
N ALA A 92 8.08 -3.43 8.70
CA ALA A 92 9.07 -3.31 9.77
C ALA A 92 8.72 -2.24 10.83
N HIS A 93 7.87 -1.26 10.50
CA HIS A 93 7.41 -0.22 11.42
C HIS A 93 5.91 -0.29 11.73
N SER A 94 5.26 -1.42 11.39
CA SER A 94 3.84 -1.67 11.68
C SER A 94 2.88 -0.59 11.16
N ILE A 95 3.20 -0.03 9.99
CA ILE A 95 2.36 0.94 9.28
C ILE A 95 1.82 0.30 7.99
N SER A 96 0.67 0.75 7.51
CA SER A 96 0.18 0.31 6.20
C SER A 96 1.06 0.88 5.09
N LEU A 97 1.10 0.18 3.95
CA LEU A 97 1.83 0.68 2.78
C LEU A 97 1.25 2.01 2.27
N ASP A 98 -0.07 2.19 2.38
CA ASP A 98 -0.72 3.48 2.08
C ASP A 98 -0.25 4.58 3.04
N GLN A 99 -0.18 4.31 4.34
CA GLN A 99 0.39 5.27 5.31
C GLN A 99 1.84 5.60 4.98
N PHE A 100 2.63 4.61 4.57
CA PHE A 100 4.01 4.85 4.14
C PHE A 100 4.07 5.77 2.90
N TYR A 101 3.18 5.59 1.92
CA TYR A 101 3.10 6.48 0.76
C TYR A 101 2.59 7.89 1.12
N ASP A 102 1.60 7.99 2.01
CA ASP A 102 1.05 9.26 2.47
C ASP A 102 2.13 10.11 3.17
N MET A 103 2.97 9.46 3.98
CA MET A 103 4.12 10.07 4.65
C MET A 103 5.31 10.33 3.72
N ASN A 104 5.37 9.66 2.56
CA ASN A 104 6.46 9.80 1.59
C ASN A 104 5.92 10.02 0.17
N PRO A 105 5.33 11.19 -0.14
CA PRO A 105 4.71 11.46 -1.44
C PRO A 105 5.68 11.42 -2.63
N SER A 106 6.99 11.45 -2.36
CA SER A 106 8.03 11.29 -3.37
C SER A 106 8.24 9.85 -3.82
N VAL A 107 7.70 8.86 -3.10
CA VAL A 107 7.73 7.44 -3.48
C VAL A 107 6.56 7.16 -4.41
N ASN A 108 6.83 6.48 -5.53
CA ASN A 108 5.80 6.10 -6.48
C ASN A 108 4.85 5.10 -5.84
N ARG A 109 3.59 5.52 -5.72
CA ARG A 109 2.51 4.67 -5.25
C ARG A 109 2.36 3.47 -6.18
N ASP A 110 2.10 2.32 -5.58
CA ASP A 110 1.86 1.04 -6.26
C ASP A 110 3.10 0.38 -6.90
N SER A 111 4.03 1.12 -7.53
CA SER A 111 5.25 0.54 -8.13
C SER A 111 6.45 0.46 -7.19
N CYS A 112 6.59 1.37 -6.23
CA CYS A 112 7.74 1.45 -5.30
C CYS A 112 9.13 1.42 -6.00
N ASP A 113 9.20 1.73 -7.29
CA ASP A 113 10.38 1.56 -8.12
C ASP A 113 11.46 2.63 -7.87
N ASN A 114 11.11 3.70 -7.16
CA ASN A 114 11.99 4.82 -6.84
C ASN A 114 12.41 4.88 -5.35
N LEU A 115 12.27 3.77 -4.62
CA LEU A 115 12.81 3.65 -3.26
C LEU A 115 14.34 3.47 -3.33
N LEU A 116 15.09 4.48 -2.91
CA LEU A 116 16.54 4.52 -3.06
C LEU A 116 17.24 3.84 -1.88
N THR A 117 18.11 2.86 -2.18
CA THR A 117 19.01 2.28 -1.16
C THR A 117 19.90 3.38 -0.56
N GLY A 118 19.96 3.45 0.76
CA GLY A 118 20.66 4.50 1.50
C GLY A 118 19.84 5.78 1.72
N GLY A 119 18.69 5.92 1.06
CA GLY A 119 17.70 6.97 1.29
C GLY A 119 16.99 6.82 2.64
N THR A 120 16.44 7.93 3.13
CA THR A 120 15.79 8.00 4.45
C THR A 120 14.33 8.40 4.26
N TYR A 121 13.41 7.55 4.73
CA TYR A 121 11.97 7.67 4.49
C TYR A 121 11.19 7.67 5.80
N CYS A 122 10.10 8.43 5.85
CA CYS A 122 9.27 8.57 7.02
C CYS A 122 8.48 7.29 7.31
N VAL A 123 8.43 6.89 8.59
CA VAL A 123 7.74 5.67 9.03
C VAL A 123 6.86 5.89 10.27
N LYS A 124 6.70 7.15 10.71
CA LYS A 124 5.79 7.49 11.81
C LYS A 124 5.43 8.98 11.79
N GLU A 125 4.14 9.29 11.85
CA GLU A 125 3.63 10.67 12.01
C GLU A 125 3.52 11.12 13.49
N SER A 126 3.58 12.43 13.75
CA SER A 126 3.37 13.07 15.04
C SER A 126 1.90 13.25 15.33
N MET A 127 1.47 12.65 16.44
CA MET A 127 0.11 12.83 16.94
C MET A 127 -0.08 14.24 17.51
N VAL A 128 -0.33 15.22 16.64
CA VAL A 128 -0.92 16.50 17.03
C VAL A 128 -2.34 16.60 16.45
N SER A 129 -3.27 16.06 17.25
CA SER A 129 -4.70 16.40 17.37
C SER A 129 -5.59 16.48 16.12
N LYS A 130 -6.22 15.35 15.76
CA LYS A 130 -7.62 15.33 15.27
C LYS A 130 -8.56 15.09 16.45
N HIS A 131 -8.91 16.15 17.18
CA HIS A 131 -9.96 16.12 18.21
C HIS A 131 -10.83 17.37 18.13
N VAL A 132 -11.91 17.35 17.33
CA VAL A 132 -13.21 18.04 17.49
C VAL A 132 -14.12 17.42 16.40
N ALA A 133 -15.29 16.81 16.60
CA ALA A 133 -16.16 16.64 17.75
C ALA A 133 -16.97 15.34 17.60
N ASP A 134 -16.89 14.46 18.60
CA ASP A 134 -18.01 13.62 18.99
C ASP A 134 -18.92 14.42 19.91
N LYS A 135 -20.20 14.55 19.56
CA LYS A 135 -21.26 14.71 20.56
C LYS A 135 -22.34 13.67 20.32
N VAL A 136 -22.29 12.69 21.22
CA VAL A 136 -23.30 11.71 21.58
C VAL A 136 -24.71 12.30 21.62
N SER A 137 -25.67 11.62 20.99
CA SER A 137 -27.04 11.55 21.50
C SER A 137 -27.54 10.12 21.41
N LYS A 138 -27.73 9.50 22.58
CA LYS A 138 -28.42 8.23 22.75
C LYS A 138 -29.91 8.43 22.46
N LYS A 139 -30.47 7.67 21.52
CA LYS A 139 -31.83 7.14 21.69
C LYS A 139 -31.97 5.77 21.04
N LYS A 140 -32.17 4.78 21.92
CA LYS A 140 -32.52 3.39 21.63
C LYS A 140 -33.95 3.34 21.11
N THR A 141 -34.17 2.82 19.90
CA THR A 141 -35.35 1.99 19.60
C THR A 141 -34.98 0.99 18.50
N SER A 142 -35.24 -0.28 18.78
CA SER A 142 -35.21 -1.37 17.83
C SER A 142 -36.32 -1.18 16.79
N ALA A 143 -35.95 -1.15 15.52
CA ALA A 143 -36.83 -1.43 14.40
C ALA A 143 -35.98 -2.04 13.29
N THR A 144 -36.26 -3.31 12.99
CA THR A 144 -35.84 -3.99 11.78
C THR A 144 -36.37 -3.20 10.59
N SER A 145 -35.50 -2.43 9.93
CA SER A 145 -35.80 -1.78 8.66
C SER A 145 -34.76 -2.24 7.64
N THR A 146 -35.21 -3.11 6.73
CA THR A 146 -34.62 -3.29 5.41
C THR A 146 -34.57 -1.93 4.71
N SER A 147 -33.45 -1.21 4.88
CA SER A 147 -33.07 -0.10 4.02
C SER A 147 -32.67 -0.71 2.69
N THR A 148 -33.47 -0.54 1.66
CA THR A 148 -32.95 -0.59 0.29
C THR A 148 -32.08 0.65 0.10
N ASP A 149 -30.84 0.58 0.61
CA ASP A 149 -29.81 1.52 0.24
C ASP A 149 -29.71 1.48 -1.28
N LYS A 150 -30.04 2.61 -1.93
CA LYS A 150 -29.79 2.78 -3.36
C LYS A 150 -28.28 2.93 -3.55
N ARG A 151 -27.55 1.83 -3.39
CA ARG A 151 -26.12 1.74 -3.71
C ARG A 151 -25.97 2.01 -5.20
N LYS A 152 -24.92 2.74 -5.57
CA LYS A 152 -24.61 2.98 -6.98
C LYS A 152 -24.09 1.70 -7.61
N LEU A 153 -24.67 1.31 -8.74
CA LEU A 153 -24.20 0.19 -9.55
C LEU A 153 -22.84 0.55 -10.15
N LEU A 154 -21.85 -0.31 -9.94
CA LEU A 154 -20.50 -0.22 -10.49
C LEU A 154 -20.38 -1.03 -11.78
N GLN A 155 -20.83 -2.28 -11.75
CA GLN A 155 -20.81 -3.19 -12.89
C GLN A 155 -22.07 -4.06 -12.90
N LYS A 156 -22.51 -4.47 -14.09
CA LYS A 156 -23.71 -5.27 -14.29
C LYS A 156 -23.37 -6.60 -14.92
N GLY A 157 -23.83 -7.69 -14.32
CA GLY A 157 -23.62 -9.05 -14.82
C GLY A 157 -22.15 -9.43 -14.99
N SER A 158 -21.29 -8.96 -14.09
CA SER A 158 -19.88 -9.34 -14.03
C SER A 158 -19.77 -10.84 -13.81
N ALA A 159 -18.82 -11.50 -14.47
CA ALA A 159 -18.56 -12.91 -14.22
C ALA A 159 -18.07 -13.11 -12.77
N LEU A 160 -18.57 -14.15 -12.10
CA LEU A 160 -18.12 -14.56 -10.78
C LEU A 160 -17.42 -15.91 -10.89
N THR A 161 -16.14 -15.94 -10.55
CA THR A 161 -15.36 -17.18 -10.33
C THR A 161 -14.87 -17.25 -8.89
N TYR A 162 -14.18 -18.34 -8.57
CA TYR A 162 -13.61 -18.58 -7.25
C TYR A 162 -12.16 -19.04 -7.38
N TYR A 163 -11.34 -18.63 -6.42
CA TYR A 163 -9.96 -19.09 -6.28
C TYR A 163 -9.66 -19.46 -4.83
N TRP A 164 -8.63 -20.27 -4.63
CA TRP A 164 -8.23 -20.82 -3.34
C TRP A 164 -6.72 -21.00 -3.29
N ILE A 165 -6.19 -21.40 -2.12
CA ILE A 165 -4.77 -21.80 -2.04
C ILE A 165 -4.67 -23.27 -2.39
N ALA A 166 -3.64 -23.63 -3.14
CA ALA A 166 -3.38 -25.03 -3.45
C ALA A 166 -3.05 -25.79 -2.17
N HIS A 167 -3.75 -26.89 -1.96
CA HIS A 167 -3.57 -27.80 -0.83
C HIS A 167 -3.10 -29.15 -1.37
N PRO A 168 -2.07 -29.77 -0.78
CA PRO A 168 -1.52 -31.01 -1.33
C PRO A 168 -2.57 -32.11 -1.40
N GLU A 169 -3.47 -32.17 -0.41
CA GLU A 169 -4.53 -33.19 -0.35
C GLU A 169 -5.52 -33.19 -1.52
N ASP A 170 -5.55 -32.13 -2.32
CA ASP A 170 -6.48 -31.97 -3.44
C ASP A 170 -5.91 -32.50 -4.78
N TYR A 171 -4.64 -32.95 -4.82
CA TYR A 171 -3.94 -33.33 -6.07
C TYR A 171 -3.33 -34.73 -6.01
N ASP A 172 -3.10 -35.35 -7.18
CA ASP A 172 -2.37 -36.61 -7.23
C ASP A 172 -0.89 -36.43 -6.83
N HIS A 173 -0.40 -37.40 -6.08
CA HIS A 173 0.98 -37.46 -5.60
C HIS A 173 1.85 -38.42 -6.41
N SER A 174 1.28 -39.05 -7.44
CA SER A 174 2.01 -39.92 -8.35
C SER A 174 2.96 -39.13 -9.27
N GLY A 175 3.89 -39.86 -9.90
CA GLY A 175 4.76 -39.30 -10.93
C GLY A 175 6.05 -38.68 -10.41
N LYS A 176 6.54 -37.67 -11.14
CA LYS A 176 7.86 -37.07 -10.91
C LYS A 176 7.83 -36.15 -9.69
N SER A 177 8.89 -36.20 -8.90
CA SER A 177 9.09 -35.28 -7.79
C SER A 177 9.79 -34.00 -8.26
N ILE A 178 9.24 -32.86 -7.87
CA ILE A 178 9.72 -31.52 -8.19
C ILE A 178 10.10 -30.80 -6.91
N THR A 179 11.28 -30.20 -6.90
CA THR A 179 11.70 -29.31 -5.81
C THR A 179 11.22 -27.89 -6.10
N VAL A 180 10.34 -27.40 -5.25
CA VAL A 180 9.84 -26.02 -5.30
C VAL A 180 10.80 -25.13 -4.52
N LYS A 181 11.10 -23.95 -5.06
CA LYS A 181 12.11 -23.05 -4.51
C LYS A 181 11.65 -21.60 -4.49
N THR A 182 12.28 -20.84 -3.62
CA THR A 182 12.14 -19.39 -3.58
C THR A 182 12.84 -18.71 -4.76
N CYS A 183 12.60 -17.41 -4.96
CA CYS A 183 13.26 -16.60 -5.99
C CYS A 183 14.81 -16.58 -5.90
N ASP A 184 15.39 -16.83 -4.73
CA ASP A 184 16.84 -16.93 -4.51
C ASP A 184 17.36 -18.38 -4.54
N GLY A 185 16.52 -19.33 -4.95
CA GLY A 185 16.90 -20.72 -5.15
C GLY A 185 16.90 -21.59 -3.88
N LYS A 186 16.45 -21.06 -2.74
CA LYS A 186 16.30 -21.85 -1.50
C LYS A 186 15.15 -22.85 -1.66
N SER A 187 15.39 -24.10 -1.30
CA SER A 187 14.36 -25.15 -1.35
C SER A 187 13.27 -24.91 -0.30
N LEU A 188 12.01 -24.96 -0.74
CA LEU A 188 10.83 -24.88 0.11
C LEU A 188 10.30 -26.29 0.47
N GLY A 189 10.49 -27.25 -0.45
CA GLY A 189 10.21 -28.67 -0.27
C GLY A 189 10.15 -29.38 -1.62
N THR A 190 9.84 -30.68 -1.59
CA THR A 190 9.66 -31.51 -2.79
C THR A 190 8.25 -32.07 -2.82
N VAL A 191 7.58 -31.94 -3.97
CA VAL A 191 6.18 -32.34 -4.18
C VAL A 191 6.01 -33.06 -5.52
N SER A 192 4.83 -33.61 -5.82
CA SER A 192 4.54 -34.16 -7.15
C SER A 192 4.54 -33.05 -8.22
N GLN A 193 4.85 -33.41 -9.46
CA GLN A 193 4.84 -32.45 -10.56
C GLN A 193 3.46 -31.81 -10.75
N GLU A 194 2.38 -32.58 -10.65
CA GLU A 194 1.02 -32.05 -10.74
C GLU A 194 0.75 -30.98 -9.68
N TYR A 195 1.14 -31.24 -8.43
CA TYR A 195 0.98 -30.25 -7.38
C TYR A 195 1.91 -29.03 -7.55
N ALA A 196 3.13 -29.24 -8.07
CA ALA A 196 4.02 -28.13 -8.40
C ALA A 196 3.46 -27.22 -9.50
N ASP A 197 2.83 -27.80 -10.53
CA ASP A 197 2.14 -27.07 -11.59
C ASP A 197 0.93 -26.29 -11.02
N ALA A 198 0.17 -26.92 -10.13
CA ALA A 198 -0.93 -26.26 -9.43
C ALA A 198 -0.46 -25.08 -8.55
N LEU A 199 0.65 -25.22 -7.83
CA LEU A 199 1.23 -24.12 -7.04
C LEU A 199 1.56 -22.89 -7.90
N VAL A 200 2.03 -23.10 -9.13
CA VAL A 200 2.29 -22.00 -10.08
C VAL A 200 0.98 -21.40 -10.59
N MET A 201 -0.02 -22.23 -10.88
CA MET A 201 -1.33 -21.81 -11.39
C MET A 201 -2.13 -21.01 -10.36
N GLU A 202 -2.29 -21.54 -9.15
CA GLU A 202 -3.04 -20.89 -8.06
C GLU A 202 -2.28 -19.71 -7.45
N GLY A 203 -0.95 -19.69 -7.64
CA GLY A 203 -0.07 -18.64 -7.15
C GLY A 203 0.19 -18.65 -5.63
N THR A 204 -0.54 -19.46 -4.87
CA THR A 204 -0.41 -19.65 -3.43
C THR A 204 -0.65 -21.11 -3.06
N GLY A 205 0.06 -21.64 -2.07
CA GLY A 205 -0.26 -22.97 -1.55
C GLY A 205 0.54 -23.39 -0.34
N ILE A 206 0.41 -24.67 0.01
CA ILE A 206 0.99 -25.25 1.23
C ILE A 206 2.08 -26.28 0.89
N ILE A 207 3.26 -26.16 1.51
CA ILE A 207 4.29 -27.19 1.46
C ILE A 207 4.71 -27.53 2.89
N GLY A 208 4.36 -28.73 3.36
CA GLY A 208 4.56 -29.12 4.75
C GLY A 208 3.75 -28.21 5.68
N ASP A 209 4.44 -27.51 6.58
CA ASP A 209 3.84 -26.54 7.49
C ASP A 209 3.81 -25.10 6.95
N LYS A 210 4.49 -24.85 5.82
CA LYS A 210 4.69 -23.51 5.23
C LYS A 210 3.53 -23.10 4.34
N VAL A 211 3.19 -21.81 4.42
CA VAL A 211 2.41 -21.12 3.40
C VAL A 211 3.39 -20.48 2.43
N ILE A 212 3.17 -20.64 1.13
CA ILE A 212 4.01 -20.06 0.09
C ILE A 212 3.15 -19.29 -0.92
N ASN A 213 3.72 -18.22 -1.46
CA ASN A 213 3.15 -17.42 -2.54
C ASN A 213 4.14 -17.34 -3.70
N LEU A 214 3.68 -17.03 -4.91
CA LEU A 214 4.56 -16.56 -5.98
C LEU A 214 5.28 -15.30 -5.51
N GLY A 215 6.59 -15.27 -5.75
CA GLY A 215 7.41 -14.09 -5.58
C GLY A 215 7.39 -13.21 -6.82
N GLY A 216 7.98 -12.02 -6.73
CA GLY A 216 8.07 -11.06 -7.83
C GLY A 216 9.08 -11.41 -8.94
N CYS A 217 9.52 -12.66 -9.04
CA CYS A 217 10.53 -13.11 -10.00
C CYS A 217 9.93 -14.00 -11.10
N THR A 218 10.56 -14.07 -12.26
CA THR A 218 10.11 -14.94 -13.36
C THR A 218 10.15 -16.41 -12.95
N CYS A 219 9.05 -17.13 -13.19
CA CYS A 219 9.01 -18.54 -12.87
C CYS A 219 9.77 -19.41 -13.87
N LYS A 220 10.87 -20.01 -13.42
CA LYS A 220 11.67 -20.98 -14.17
C LYS A 220 11.95 -22.18 -13.28
N ASN A 221 11.59 -23.38 -13.76
CA ASN A 221 11.81 -24.63 -13.02
C ASN A 221 11.29 -24.59 -11.58
N TYR A 222 10.13 -23.98 -11.34
CA TYR A 222 9.49 -23.86 -10.02
C TYR A 222 10.32 -23.08 -8.97
N GLU A 223 11.24 -22.24 -9.44
CA GLU A 223 12.07 -21.33 -8.64
C GLU A 223 11.49 -19.91 -8.71
N CYS A 224 10.37 -19.71 -8.01
CA CYS A 224 9.60 -18.48 -8.14
C CYS A 224 8.69 -18.15 -6.99
N PHE A 225 8.92 -18.78 -5.84
CA PHE A 225 8.07 -18.62 -4.68
C PHE A 225 8.72 -17.75 -3.61
N MET A 226 7.95 -17.46 -2.59
CA MET A 226 8.39 -16.91 -1.33
C MET A 226 7.64 -17.60 -0.20
N GLU A 227 8.33 -17.75 0.93
CA GLU A 227 7.69 -18.22 2.16
C GLU A 227 6.90 -17.06 2.77
N VAL A 228 5.69 -17.37 3.24
CA VAL A 228 4.79 -16.41 3.90
C VAL A 228 4.82 -16.69 5.40
N ASP A 229 4.83 -15.62 6.19
CA ASP A 229 4.70 -15.76 7.64
C ASP A 229 3.28 -16.20 7.98
N LYS A 230 3.11 -17.50 8.22
CA LYS A 230 1.83 -18.13 8.52
C LYS A 230 1.13 -17.56 9.77
N LYS A 231 1.85 -16.91 10.70
CA LYS A 231 1.23 -16.32 11.88
C LYS A 231 0.50 -15.02 11.55
N GLU A 232 1.10 -14.23 10.67
CA GLU A 232 0.55 -12.95 10.23
C GLU A 232 -0.44 -13.15 9.07
N ASP A 233 -0.08 -14.02 8.13
CA ASP A 233 -0.70 -14.18 6.83
C ASP A 233 -1.07 -15.67 6.57
N PRO A 234 -1.92 -16.31 7.41
CA PRO A 234 -2.19 -17.76 7.37
C PRO A 234 -2.85 -18.26 6.08
N PHE A 235 -3.41 -17.33 5.29
CA PHE A 235 -4.14 -17.61 4.06
C PHE A 235 -3.36 -17.19 2.80
N GLY A 236 -2.12 -16.74 2.97
CA GLY A 236 -1.30 -16.21 1.88
C GLY A 236 -1.51 -14.72 1.64
N LEU A 237 -0.87 -14.24 0.60
CA LEU A 237 -0.82 -12.83 0.21
C LEU A 237 -1.53 -12.59 -1.12
N THR A 238 -2.05 -11.38 -1.27
CA THR A 238 -2.58 -10.86 -2.52
C THR A 238 -1.44 -10.45 -3.46
N ALA A 239 -1.75 -10.12 -4.71
CA ALA A 239 -0.82 -9.52 -5.66
C ALA A 239 -0.17 -8.22 -5.15
N TYR A 240 -0.77 -7.57 -4.16
CA TYR A 240 -0.27 -6.34 -3.53
C TYR A 240 0.50 -6.59 -2.22
N GLY A 241 0.65 -7.85 -1.80
CA GLY A 241 1.32 -8.22 -0.56
C GLY A 241 0.51 -7.96 0.71
N SER A 242 -0.79 -7.70 0.60
CA SER A 242 -1.71 -7.66 1.74
C SER A 242 -2.23 -9.08 2.06
N PRO A 243 -2.77 -9.33 3.26
CA PRO A 243 -3.27 -10.65 3.62
C PRO A 243 -4.52 -11.03 2.81
N LEU A 244 -4.55 -12.26 2.28
CA LEU A 244 -5.76 -12.87 1.74
C LEU A 244 -6.77 -13.13 2.88
N ARG A 245 -8.04 -12.82 2.63
CA ARG A 245 -9.11 -12.94 3.62
C ARG A 245 -10.23 -13.83 3.06
N PRO A 246 -10.40 -15.05 3.58
CA PRO A 246 -11.42 -15.99 3.10
C PRO A 246 -12.81 -15.36 3.08
N PHE A 247 -13.49 -15.48 1.94
CA PHE A 247 -14.83 -14.95 1.69
C PHE A 247 -14.95 -13.42 1.77
N ILE A 248 -13.84 -12.68 1.65
CA ILE A 248 -13.85 -11.21 1.66
C ILE A 248 -13.05 -10.66 0.48
N THR A 249 -11.84 -11.18 0.27
CA THR A 249 -10.94 -10.67 -0.77
C THR A 249 -11.44 -11.05 -2.15
N ILE A 250 -11.45 -10.05 -3.04
CA ILE A 250 -11.77 -10.17 -4.45
C ILE A 250 -10.55 -9.81 -5.29
N ALA A 251 -10.26 -10.66 -6.28
CA ALA A 251 -9.43 -10.29 -7.41
C ALA A 251 -10.27 -9.59 -8.48
N ALA A 252 -9.87 -8.38 -8.88
CA ALA A 252 -10.49 -7.64 -9.97
C ALA A 252 -9.46 -6.72 -10.61
N ASN A 253 -9.50 -6.60 -11.94
CA ASN A 253 -8.53 -5.83 -12.70
C ASN A 253 -9.05 -4.44 -13.12
N ASP A 254 -10.37 -4.28 -13.15
CA ASP A 254 -11.06 -3.07 -13.62
C ASP A 254 -11.87 -2.36 -12.52
N ILE A 255 -11.73 -2.81 -11.27
CA ILE A 255 -12.22 -2.13 -10.08
C ILE A 255 -11.01 -1.68 -9.27
N LYS A 256 -10.99 -0.43 -8.83
CA LYS A 256 -9.87 0.14 -8.07
C LYS A 256 -9.60 -0.69 -6.80
N ARG A 257 -8.34 -1.01 -6.53
CA ARG A 257 -7.89 -1.58 -5.26
C ARG A 257 -8.41 -0.77 -4.05
N ASN A 258 -8.64 -1.46 -2.93
CA ASN A 258 -9.22 -0.96 -1.68
C ASN A 258 -10.66 -0.48 -1.80
N THR A 259 -11.35 -0.81 -2.89
CA THR A 259 -12.78 -0.52 -3.03
C THR A 259 -13.57 -1.59 -2.28
N LYS A 260 -14.41 -1.14 -1.32
CA LYS A 260 -15.47 -1.98 -0.77
C LYS A 260 -16.59 -2.07 -1.78
N ILE A 261 -17.02 -3.29 -2.09
CA ILE A 261 -18.16 -3.55 -2.97
C ILE A 261 -19.24 -4.31 -2.23
N PHE A 262 -20.46 -4.19 -2.72
CA PHE A 262 -21.60 -4.97 -2.28
C PHE A 262 -22.13 -5.80 -3.44
N VAL A 263 -22.30 -7.11 -3.22
CA VAL A 263 -22.83 -8.06 -4.18
C VAL A 263 -24.10 -8.70 -3.57
N PRO A 264 -25.30 -8.28 -4.00
CA PRO A 264 -26.56 -8.78 -3.44
C PRO A 264 -26.74 -10.30 -3.62
N GLU A 265 -26.25 -10.87 -4.72
CA GLU A 265 -26.46 -12.28 -5.08
C GLU A 265 -25.80 -13.26 -4.11
N ILE A 266 -24.77 -12.79 -3.37
CA ILE A 266 -24.06 -13.60 -2.37
C ILE A 266 -24.50 -13.27 -0.94
N GLU A 267 -25.42 -12.33 -0.74
CA GLU A 267 -25.95 -12.04 0.59
C GLU A 267 -26.80 -13.22 1.10
N GLY A 268 -26.55 -13.63 2.34
CA GLY A 268 -27.24 -14.73 3.01
C GLY A 268 -26.67 -16.12 2.74
N TRP A 269 -25.67 -16.27 1.86
CA TRP A 269 -25.01 -17.55 1.60
C TRP A 269 -24.43 -18.15 2.87
N ASP A 270 -24.61 -19.45 3.08
CA ASP A 270 -23.99 -20.15 4.19
C ASP A 270 -22.49 -20.30 3.91
N ILE A 271 -21.65 -19.89 4.87
CA ILE A 271 -20.20 -19.97 4.71
C ILE A 271 -19.74 -21.39 5.06
N PRO A 272 -19.20 -22.16 4.09
CA PRO A 272 -18.79 -23.53 4.33
C PRO A 272 -17.79 -23.66 5.48
N GLY A 273 -18.04 -24.62 6.37
CA GLY A 273 -17.18 -24.85 7.55
C GLY A 273 -17.49 -23.93 8.74
N THR A 274 -18.51 -23.08 8.67
CA THR A 274 -18.90 -22.18 9.77
C THR A 274 -20.43 -22.13 9.94
N SER A 275 -20.90 -21.45 10.99
CA SER A 275 -22.32 -21.10 11.17
C SER A 275 -22.67 -19.68 10.70
N LYS A 276 -21.74 -18.99 10.03
CA LYS A 276 -21.89 -17.60 9.60
C LYS A 276 -22.58 -17.56 8.23
N LYS A 277 -23.28 -16.46 7.97
CA LYS A 277 -23.85 -16.13 6.66
C LYS A 277 -23.10 -14.96 6.04
N HIS A 278 -22.85 -15.02 4.75
CA HIS A 278 -22.22 -13.93 4.01
C HIS A 278 -23.15 -12.70 3.96
N ASN A 279 -22.61 -11.49 4.12
CA ASN A 279 -23.41 -10.25 4.15
C ASN A 279 -23.33 -9.43 2.85
N GLY A 280 -22.83 -10.02 1.77
CA GLY A 280 -22.66 -9.35 0.47
C GLY A 280 -21.47 -8.40 0.38
N CYS A 281 -20.78 -8.11 1.49
CA CYS A 281 -19.67 -7.17 1.52
C CYS A 281 -18.34 -7.81 1.18
N LEU A 282 -17.64 -7.21 0.22
CA LEU A 282 -16.37 -7.70 -0.28
C LEU A 282 -15.36 -6.57 -0.43
N LEU A 283 -14.08 -6.92 -0.51
CA LEU A 283 -12.98 -5.97 -0.69
C LEU A 283 -12.17 -6.34 -1.93
N VAL A 284 -12.08 -5.40 -2.87
CA VAL A 284 -11.14 -5.51 -3.99
C VAL A 284 -9.74 -5.22 -3.47
N ASP A 285 -8.93 -6.26 -3.29
CA ASP A 285 -7.56 -6.14 -2.77
C ASP A 285 -6.62 -7.17 -3.40
N ASP A 286 -6.99 -7.69 -4.57
CA ASP A 286 -6.18 -8.65 -5.32
C ASP A 286 -6.33 -8.45 -6.84
N GLN A 287 -5.45 -9.06 -7.63
CA GLN A 287 -5.48 -9.02 -9.09
C GLN A 287 -5.45 -10.42 -9.68
N SER A 288 -6.07 -10.55 -10.85
CA SER A 288 -6.05 -11.80 -11.60
C SER A 288 -5.19 -11.67 -12.84
N TRP A 289 -4.56 -12.77 -13.24
CA TRP A 289 -3.87 -12.89 -14.51
C TRP A 289 -4.72 -13.63 -15.56
N SER A 290 -5.88 -14.18 -15.18
CA SER A 290 -6.71 -15.06 -16.03
C SER A 290 -7.86 -14.34 -16.75
N PHE A 291 -8.11 -13.07 -16.43
CA PHE A 291 -9.17 -12.25 -17.03
C PHE A 291 -8.81 -10.77 -17.04
N ASP A 292 -9.46 -9.98 -17.90
CA ASP A 292 -9.15 -8.55 -18.06
C ASP A 292 -10.15 -7.62 -17.36
N ASN A 293 -11.44 -7.66 -17.74
CA ASN A 293 -12.45 -6.71 -17.25
C ASN A 293 -13.81 -7.39 -17.03
N ASN A 294 -14.68 -6.76 -16.24
CA ASN A 294 -16.05 -7.19 -15.93
C ASN A 294 -16.12 -8.61 -15.37
N HIS A 295 -15.16 -8.95 -14.51
CA HIS A 295 -14.97 -10.25 -13.90
C HIS A 295 -14.40 -10.04 -12.49
N ILE A 296 -14.98 -10.72 -11.51
CA ILE A 296 -14.44 -10.80 -10.15
C ILE A 296 -14.18 -12.26 -9.75
N ASP A 297 -13.10 -12.46 -8.99
CA ASP A 297 -12.76 -13.76 -8.43
C ASP A 297 -12.87 -13.72 -6.91
N LEU A 298 -13.68 -14.61 -6.31
CA LEU A 298 -13.89 -14.67 -4.87
C LEU A 298 -12.94 -15.66 -4.20
N TYR A 299 -12.12 -15.17 -3.29
CA TYR A 299 -11.21 -16.01 -2.53
C TYR A 299 -11.97 -16.84 -1.49
N VAL A 300 -12.01 -18.17 -1.66
CA VAL A 300 -12.77 -19.09 -0.78
C VAL A 300 -11.90 -20.02 0.07
N TYR A 301 -10.59 -19.78 0.07
CA TYR A 301 -9.56 -20.51 0.83
C TYR A 301 -9.34 -21.97 0.43
N ARG A 302 -10.38 -22.79 0.25
CA ARG A 302 -10.28 -24.20 -0.13
C ARG A 302 -11.18 -24.55 -1.31
N GLU A 303 -10.71 -25.44 -2.18
CA GLU A 303 -11.48 -25.94 -3.32
C GLU A 303 -12.81 -26.56 -2.89
N LYS A 304 -12.82 -27.32 -1.78
CA LYS A 304 -14.05 -27.90 -1.25
C LYS A 304 -15.13 -26.86 -0.93
N HIS A 305 -14.74 -25.64 -0.51
CA HIS A 305 -15.69 -24.57 -0.24
C HIS A 305 -16.28 -24.03 -1.55
N TYR A 306 -15.46 -23.86 -2.59
CA TYR A 306 -15.94 -23.57 -3.94
C TYR A 306 -16.96 -24.61 -4.39
N ARG A 307 -16.64 -25.91 -4.27
CA ARG A 307 -17.53 -27.00 -4.69
C ARG A 307 -18.89 -26.93 -3.99
N THR A 308 -18.90 -26.67 -2.67
CA THR A 308 -20.13 -26.46 -1.90
C THR A 308 -20.93 -25.28 -2.45
N LEU A 309 -20.34 -24.07 -2.47
CA LEU A 309 -21.02 -22.84 -2.90
C LEU A 309 -21.56 -22.93 -4.33
N ASN A 310 -20.75 -23.46 -5.26
CA ASN A 310 -21.14 -23.63 -6.65
C ASN A 310 -22.30 -24.63 -6.81
N SER A 311 -22.29 -25.72 -6.03
CA SER A 311 -23.37 -26.72 -6.07
C SER A 311 -24.71 -26.18 -5.54
N GLU A 312 -24.65 -25.35 -4.49
CA GLU A 312 -25.82 -24.81 -3.79
C GLU A 312 -26.45 -23.63 -4.55
N HIS A 313 -25.62 -22.69 -5.00
CA HIS A 313 -26.11 -21.41 -5.53
C HIS A 313 -26.07 -21.32 -7.05
N LYS A 314 -25.09 -21.96 -7.71
CA LYS A 314 -24.90 -21.94 -9.17
C LYS A 314 -24.88 -20.52 -9.78
N VAL A 315 -24.39 -19.55 -9.01
CA VAL A 315 -24.25 -18.16 -9.45
C VAL A 315 -22.92 -18.00 -10.16
N ASN A 316 -22.99 -17.57 -11.42
CA ASN A 316 -21.83 -17.32 -12.29
C ASN A 316 -21.76 -15.89 -12.82
N LYS A 317 -22.77 -15.07 -12.50
CA LYS A 317 -22.84 -13.64 -12.81
C LYS A 317 -23.45 -12.88 -11.67
N VAL A 318 -22.95 -11.68 -11.42
CA VAL A 318 -23.42 -10.82 -10.33
C VAL A 318 -23.45 -9.35 -10.73
N ASP A 319 -24.34 -8.59 -10.10
CA ASP A 319 -24.33 -7.14 -10.14
C ASP A 319 -23.49 -6.59 -8.98
N ILE A 320 -22.56 -5.69 -9.29
CA ILE A 320 -21.61 -5.13 -8.32
C ILE A 320 -22.01 -3.69 -8.02
N TYR A 321 -22.17 -3.39 -6.73
CA TYR A 321 -22.52 -2.06 -6.24
C TYR A 321 -21.41 -1.47 -5.36
N GLU A 322 -21.40 -0.15 -5.21
CA GLU A 322 -20.56 0.53 -4.22
C GLU A 322 -20.89 0.02 -2.82
N GLY A 323 -19.87 -0.36 -2.05
CA GLY A 323 -20.06 -0.95 -0.72
C GLY A 323 -20.57 0.05 0.33
N GLY A 324 -20.25 1.34 0.20
CA GLY A 324 -20.71 2.37 1.14
C GLY A 324 -20.41 2.03 2.61
N ASP A 325 -21.46 2.00 3.41
CA ASP A 325 -21.52 1.69 4.85
C ASP A 325 -21.50 0.19 5.17
N CYS A 326 -21.45 -0.67 4.16
CA CYS A 326 -21.35 -2.10 4.39
C CYS A 326 -20.00 -2.49 5.06
N HIS A 327 -20.07 -3.45 5.99
CA HIS A 327 -18.96 -3.86 6.87
C HIS A 327 -18.38 -5.20 6.44
N LEU A 328 -17.05 -5.29 6.32
CA LEU A 328 -16.36 -6.55 6.08
C LEU A 328 -16.40 -7.40 7.36
N LEU A 329 -17.00 -8.58 7.30
CA LEU A 329 -17.06 -9.51 8.43
C LEU A 329 -15.86 -10.44 8.41
N ASN A 330 -15.43 -10.92 9.57
CA ASN A 330 -14.47 -12.02 9.61
C ASN A 330 -15.22 -13.36 9.51
N TYR A 331 -14.92 -14.14 8.47
CA TYR A 331 -15.52 -15.46 8.24
C TYR A 331 -14.63 -16.63 8.65
N SER A 332 -13.33 -16.42 8.84
CA SER A 332 -12.41 -17.45 9.32
C SER A 332 -12.51 -17.71 10.83
#